data_AF-A0A957F114-F1
#
_entry.id   AF-A0A957F114-F1
#
_cell.length_a   1.000
_cell.length_b   1.000
_cell.length_c   1.000
_cell.angle_alpha   90.00
_cell.angle_beta   90.00
_cell.angle_gamma   90.00
#
_symmetry.space_group_name_H-M   'P 1'
#
loop_
_entity.id
_entity.type
_entity.pdbx_description
1 polymer ?
#
loop_
_entity_poly.entity_id
_entity_poly.type
_entity_poly.pdbx_seq_one_letter_code
_entity_poly.pdbx_strand_id
1 'polypeptide(L)'
;MNELFWVRIFGYSLLPLLLTAVHILLDRQTNTTTRRIEIALMYLLAISVGANGIGGAFGHLFLSDLVAEGIGWPTGSPFQLEMGFANLTIGILGVVAISRHGGFRTATILATTIIGVGATLVHLQDIAAHGNLSPGNTIQNISNLLDPVLLIGLSWWAARLADPDVATATFRRWHAQQQPIMGMAAAGVGIGFGVGFATGALFWGTFLGALAGVGVGLLMRQQIVRQQNQLALD
;
A
#
# COMPACT_ATOMS: atom_id res chain seq x y z
N MET A 1 -10.99 17.68 8.23
CA MET A 1 -11.44 16.45 7.52
C MET A 1 -10.89 16.36 6.11
N ASN A 2 -11.06 17.34 5.22
CA ASN A 2 -10.59 17.24 3.82
C ASN A 2 -9.10 16.88 3.68
N GLU A 3 -8.24 17.54 4.47
CA GLU A 3 -6.80 17.27 4.49
C GLU A 3 -6.49 15.80 4.81
N LEU A 4 -7.22 15.19 5.75
CA LEU A 4 -7.04 13.78 6.13
C LEU A 4 -7.15 12.86 4.91
N PHE A 5 -8.21 13.04 4.13
CA PHE A 5 -8.46 12.20 2.97
C PHE A 5 -7.47 12.50 1.83
N TRP A 6 -7.14 13.76 1.57
CA TRP A 6 -6.13 14.10 0.56
C TRP A 6 -4.75 13.55 0.91
N VAL A 7 -4.31 13.67 2.18
CA VAL A 7 -3.04 13.08 2.62
C VAL A 7 -3.11 11.56 2.59
N ARG A 8 -4.28 10.95 2.83
CA ARG A 8 -4.47 9.50 2.66
C ARG A 8 -4.30 9.10 1.18
N ILE A 9 -4.91 9.80 0.23
CA ILE A 9 -4.69 9.55 -1.22
C ILE A 9 -3.21 9.72 -1.58
N PHE A 10 -2.60 10.80 -1.12
CA PHE A 10 -1.18 11.05 -1.36
C PHE A 10 -0.31 9.92 -0.78
N GLY A 11 -0.42 9.65 0.51
CA GLY A 11 0.46 8.73 1.23
C GLY A 11 0.30 7.28 0.81
N TYR A 12 -0.94 6.85 0.53
CA TYR A 12 -1.22 5.44 0.26
C TYR A 12 -1.36 5.10 -1.23
N SER A 13 -1.68 6.05 -2.12
CA SER A 13 -1.84 5.74 -3.56
C SER A 13 -0.83 6.44 -4.46
N LEU A 14 -0.49 7.71 -4.20
CA LEU A 14 0.43 8.46 -5.07
C LEU A 14 1.91 8.26 -4.68
N LEU A 15 2.22 8.31 -3.39
CA LEU A 15 3.55 8.13 -2.85
C LEU A 15 4.20 6.80 -3.25
N PRO A 16 3.55 5.62 -3.24
CA PRO A 16 4.16 4.38 -3.75
C PRO A 16 4.57 4.47 -5.22
N LEU A 17 3.84 5.22 -6.04
CA LEU A 17 4.21 5.45 -7.45
C LEU A 17 5.43 6.37 -7.56
N LEU A 18 5.50 7.42 -6.74
CA LEU A 18 6.66 8.29 -6.65
C LEU A 18 7.91 7.52 -6.18
N LEU A 19 7.77 6.70 -5.15
CA LEU A 19 8.84 5.85 -4.64
C LEU A 19 9.29 4.81 -5.67
N THR A 20 8.36 4.28 -6.46
CA THR A 20 8.66 3.38 -7.59
C THR A 20 9.48 4.11 -8.66
N ALA A 21 9.06 5.31 -9.07
CA ALA A 21 9.78 6.11 -10.06
C ALA A 21 11.21 6.42 -9.58
N VAL A 22 11.36 6.89 -8.33
CA VAL A 22 12.67 7.16 -7.73
C VAL A 22 13.51 5.88 -7.63
N HIS A 23 12.93 4.76 -7.20
CA HIS A 23 13.65 3.48 -7.12
C HIS A 23 14.18 3.06 -8.49
N ILE A 24 13.35 3.11 -9.55
CA ILE A 24 13.75 2.74 -10.92
C ILE A 24 14.85 3.66 -11.46
N LEU A 25 14.78 4.96 -11.16
CA LEU A 25 15.77 5.92 -11.60
C LEU A 25 17.14 5.71 -10.92
N LEU A 26 17.15 5.25 -9.67
CA LEU A 26 18.37 5.13 -8.86
C LEU A 26 18.98 3.72 -8.86
N ASP A 27 18.17 2.65 -8.90
CA ASP A 27 18.67 1.28 -8.82
C ASP A 27 18.99 0.71 -10.21
N ARG A 28 20.27 0.70 -10.58
CA ARG A 28 20.73 0.16 -11.87
C ARG A 28 20.37 -1.31 -12.11
N GLN A 29 20.04 -2.06 -11.06
CA GLN A 29 19.62 -3.45 -11.16
C GLN A 29 18.15 -3.61 -11.62
N THR A 30 17.37 -2.53 -11.65
CA THR A 30 15.98 -2.47 -12.17
C THR A 30 15.92 -2.13 -13.67
N ASN A 31 16.83 -2.73 -14.44
CA ASN A 31 17.05 -2.40 -15.85
C ASN A 31 16.09 -3.12 -16.84
N THR A 32 15.33 -4.12 -16.40
CA THR A 32 14.34 -4.82 -17.23
C THR A 32 12.91 -4.38 -16.91
N THR A 33 12.00 -4.49 -17.89
CA THR A 33 10.58 -4.19 -17.70
C THR A 33 9.97 -5.05 -16.58
N THR A 34 10.32 -6.34 -16.52
CA THR A 34 9.88 -7.27 -15.48
C THR A 34 10.25 -6.79 -14.08
N ARG A 35 11.50 -6.35 -13.87
CA ARG A 35 11.94 -5.82 -12.57
C ARG A 35 11.27 -4.49 -12.23
N ARG A 36 11.04 -3.62 -13.21
CA ARG A 36 10.32 -2.35 -13.00
C ARG A 36 8.89 -2.58 -12.54
N ILE A 37 8.17 -3.51 -13.19
CA ILE A 37 6.81 -3.89 -12.79
C ILE A 37 6.81 -4.53 -11.40
N GLU A 38 7.79 -5.38 -11.10
CA GLU A 38 7.91 -6.02 -9.78
C GLU A 38 8.12 -4.98 -8.67
N ILE A 39 8.99 -3.98 -8.87
CA ILE A 39 9.17 -2.88 -7.92
C ILE A 39 7.86 -2.11 -7.70
N ALA A 40 7.14 -1.79 -8.78
CA ALA A 40 5.86 -1.10 -8.71
C ALA A 40 4.83 -1.90 -7.88
N LEU A 41 4.69 -3.20 -8.18
CA LEU A 41 3.81 -4.11 -7.45
C LEU A 41 4.18 -4.20 -5.97
N MET A 42 5.47 -4.32 -5.65
CA MET A 42 5.92 -4.42 -4.25
C MET A 42 5.61 -3.14 -3.46
N TYR A 43 5.79 -1.95 -4.03
CA TYR A 43 5.42 -0.70 -3.36
C TYR A 43 3.90 -0.57 -3.17
N LEU A 44 3.10 -0.89 -4.19
CA LEU A 44 1.64 -0.86 -4.09
C LEU A 44 1.13 -1.87 -3.06
N LEU A 45 1.63 -3.11 -3.07
CA LEU A 45 1.25 -4.12 -2.08
C LEU A 45 1.66 -3.74 -0.66
N ALA A 46 2.87 -3.17 -0.49
CA ALA A 46 3.34 -2.76 0.83
C ALA A 46 2.56 -1.56 1.38
N ILE A 47 2.38 -0.52 0.56
CA ILE A 47 1.85 0.77 1.01
C ILE A 47 0.34 0.86 0.76
N SER A 48 -0.10 0.75 -0.50
CA SER A 48 -1.50 0.93 -0.90
C SER A 48 -2.43 -0.15 -0.37
N VAL A 49 -1.93 -1.36 -0.17
CA VAL A 49 -2.68 -2.48 0.42
C VAL A 49 -2.32 -2.67 1.88
N GLY A 50 -1.04 -2.93 2.18
CA GLY A 50 -0.56 -3.27 3.52
C GLY A 50 -0.76 -2.15 4.54
N ALA A 51 0.02 -1.08 4.42
CA ALA A 51 -0.02 0.04 5.36
C ALA A 51 -1.40 0.73 5.39
N ASN A 52 -2.02 0.92 4.22
CA ASN A 52 -3.36 1.52 4.10
C ASN A 52 -4.44 0.69 4.80
N GLY A 53 -4.43 -0.63 4.61
CA GLY A 53 -5.37 -1.56 5.24
C GLY A 53 -5.17 -1.62 6.76
N ILE A 54 -3.92 -1.67 7.24
CA ILE A 54 -3.64 -1.61 8.69
C ILE A 54 -4.08 -0.26 9.29
N GLY A 55 -3.78 0.85 8.61
CA GLY A 55 -4.21 2.18 9.06
C GLY A 55 -5.74 2.34 9.03
N GLY A 56 -6.40 1.79 8.00
CA GLY A 56 -7.85 1.73 7.91
C GLY A 56 -8.46 0.90 9.05
N ALA A 57 -7.88 -0.27 9.34
CA ALA A 57 -8.29 -1.11 10.45
C ALA A 57 -8.18 -0.36 11.79
N PHE A 58 -7.06 0.33 12.01
CA PHE A 58 -6.88 1.13 13.22
C PHE A 58 -7.97 2.21 13.35
N GLY A 59 -8.23 2.95 12.27
CA GLY A 59 -9.30 3.96 12.25
C GLY A 59 -10.66 3.37 12.56
N HIS A 60 -11.03 2.29 11.90
CA HIS A 60 -12.34 1.64 12.06
C HIS A 60 -12.53 0.95 13.42
N LEU A 61 -11.48 0.37 14.01
CA LEU A 61 -11.56 -0.38 15.27
C LEU A 61 -11.45 0.50 16.51
N PHE A 62 -10.63 1.56 16.46
CA PHE A 62 -10.31 2.38 17.62
C PHE A 62 -10.81 3.82 17.52
N LEU A 63 -11.11 4.30 16.32
CA LEU A 63 -11.57 5.67 16.02
C LEU A 63 -12.87 5.64 15.20
N SER A 64 -13.74 4.66 15.45
CA SER A 64 -14.92 4.36 14.63
C SER A 64 -15.82 5.58 14.38
N ASP A 65 -16.06 6.37 15.43
CA ASP A 65 -16.92 7.55 15.35
C ASP A 65 -16.29 8.64 14.48
N LEU A 66 -14.99 8.88 14.62
CA LEU A 66 -14.25 9.81 13.76
C LEU A 66 -14.31 9.40 12.29
N VAL A 67 -14.19 8.10 12.00
CA VAL A 67 -14.29 7.58 10.64
C VAL A 67 -15.71 7.75 10.09
N ALA A 68 -16.73 7.40 10.88
CA ALA A 68 -18.14 7.55 10.50
C ALA A 68 -18.48 9.03 10.19
N GLU A 69 -18.07 9.95 11.07
CA GLU A 69 -18.21 11.40 10.86
C GLU A 69 -17.47 11.87 9.59
N GLY A 70 -16.28 11.31 9.32
CA GLY A 70 -15.51 11.62 8.11
C GLY A 70 -16.22 11.22 6.82
N ILE A 71 -16.98 10.13 6.87
CA ILE A 71 -17.81 9.63 5.78
C ILE A 71 -19.16 10.36 5.75
N GLY A 72 -19.57 11.03 6.84
CA GLY A 72 -20.90 11.63 6.96
C GLY A 72 -21.99 10.60 7.28
N TRP A 73 -21.62 9.50 7.93
CA TRP A 73 -22.52 8.43 8.37
C TRP A 73 -22.76 8.46 9.88
N PRO A 74 -23.85 7.86 10.38
CA PRO A 74 -24.11 7.78 11.81
C PRO A 74 -23.00 7.05 12.58
N THR A 75 -22.66 7.59 13.75
CA THR A 75 -21.71 7.02 14.72
C THR A 75 -22.32 5.85 15.50
N GLY A 76 -21.50 5.09 16.23
CA GLY A 76 -21.96 3.97 17.08
C GLY A 76 -22.45 2.72 16.34
N SER A 77 -22.29 2.64 15.02
CA SER A 77 -22.67 1.48 14.22
C SER A 77 -21.63 0.34 14.32
N PRO A 78 -22.05 -0.92 14.59
CA PRO A 78 -21.12 -2.06 14.66
C PRO A 78 -20.46 -2.38 13.31
N PHE A 79 -21.04 -1.90 12.19
CA PHE A 79 -20.45 -2.07 10.86
C PHE A 79 -19.06 -1.43 10.73
N GLN A 80 -18.74 -0.41 11.53
CA GLN A 80 -17.38 0.14 11.57
C GLN A 80 -16.38 -0.92 12.03
N LEU A 81 -16.73 -1.75 13.02
CA LEU A 81 -15.84 -2.80 13.51
C LEU A 81 -15.65 -3.92 12.48
N GLU A 82 -16.73 -4.34 11.81
CA GLU A 82 -16.65 -5.30 10.71
C GLU A 82 -15.74 -4.78 9.59
N MET A 83 -15.88 -3.51 9.23
CA MET A 83 -14.98 -2.88 8.28
C MET A 83 -13.54 -2.79 8.78
N GLY A 84 -13.34 -2.63 10.09
CA GLY A 84 -12.04 -2.72 10.72
C GLY A 84 -11.35 -4.06 10.48
N PHE A 85 -12.06 -5.17 10.70
CA PHE A 85 -11.51 -6.52 10.48
C PHE A 85 -11.28 -6.85 9.00
N ALA A 86 -12.14 -6.35 8.11
CA ALA A 86 -11.93 -6.50 6.67
C ALA A 86 -10.70 -5.69 6.19
N ASN A 87 -10.52 -4.46 6.68
CA ASN A 87 -9.31 -3.68 6.41
C ASN A 87 -8.06 -4.36 6.99
N LEU A 88 -8.15 -4.94 8.19
CA LEU A 88 -7.04 -5.67 8.81
C LEU A 88 -6.63 -6.87 7.96
N THR A 89 -7.62 -7.62 7.47
CA THR A 89 -7.41 -8.76 6.57
C THR A 89 -6.66 -8.32 5.31
N ILE A 90 -7.13 -7.26 4.65
CA ILE A 90 -6.46 -6.70 3.46
C ILE A 90 -5.03 -6.25 3.78
N GLY A 91 -4.85 -5.55 4.90
CA GLY A 91 -3.54 -5.07 5.35
C GLY A 91 -2.54 -6.22 5.56
N ILE A 92 -2.95 -7.29 6.24
CA ILE A 92 -2.12 -8.48 6.45
C ILE A 92 -1.79 -9.16 5.12
N LEU A 93 -2.78 -9.31 4.22
CA LEU A 93 -2.54 -9.85 2.88
C LEU A 93 -1.51 -9.02 2.11
N GLY A 94 -1.63 -7.69 2.12
CA GLY A 94 -0.68 -6.78 1.47
C GLY A 94 0.75 -6.93 1.97
N VAL A 95 0.95 -6.97 3.30
CA VAL A 95 2.27 -7.15 3.91
C VAL A 95 2.89 -8.49 3.52
N VAL A 96 2.13 -9.58 3.59
CA VAL A 96 2.63 -10.91 3.23
C VAL A 96 2.93 -10.99 1.72
N ALA A 97 2.12 -10.33 0.88
CA ALA A 97 2.24 -10.31 -0.57
C ALA A 97 3.52 -9.65 -1.08
N ILE A 98 4.23 -8.86 -0.26
CA ILE A 98 5.55 -8.33 -0.60
C ILE A 98 6.53 -9.48 -0.89
N SER A 99 6.50 -10.53 -0.04
CA SER A 99 7.43 -11.67 -0.10
C SER A 99 6.92 -12.87 -0.91
N ARG A 100 5.61 -12.92 -1.17
CA ARG A 100 4.97 -14.03 -1.91
C ARG A 100 4.71 -13.63 -3.35
N HIS A 101 4.69 -14.61 -4.26
CA HIS A 101 4.35 -14.42 -5.68
C HIS A 101 3.14 -15.27 -6.08
N GLY A 102 2.69 -15.12 -7.33
CA GLY A 102 1.67 -15.96 -7.95
C GLY A 102 0.33 -15.88 -7.23
N GLY A 103 -0.28 -17.04 -6.98
CA GLY A 103 -1.66 -17.16 -6.49
C GLY A 103 -1.95 -16.36 -5.21
N PHE A 104 -0.98 -16.21 -4.30
CA PHE A 104 -1.17 -15.39 -3.09
C PHE A 104 -1.36 -13.91 -3.42
N ARG A 105 -0.56 -13.35 -4.36
CA ARG A 105 -0.74 -11.98 -4.84
C ARG A 105 -2.05 -11.82 -5.57
N THR A 106 -2.42 -12.79 -6.42
CA THR A 106 -3.73 -12.76 -7.10
C THR A 106 -4.88 -12.71 -6.10
N ALA A 107 -4.85 -13.55 -5.05
CA ALA A 107 -5.87 -13.54 -4.01
C ALA A 107 -5.90 -12.20 -3.24
N THR A 108 -4.74 -11.63 -2.94
CA THR A 108 -4.61 -10.31 -2.28
C THR A 108 -5.23 -9.21 -3.13
N ILE A 109 -4.95 -9.20 -4.44
CA ILE A 109 -5.50 -8.22 -5.39
C ILE A 109 -7.01 -8.40 -5.52
N LEU A 110 -7.51 -9.63 -5.61
CA LEU A 110 -8.94 -9.92 -5.64
C LEU A 110 -9.66 -9.39 -4.39
N ALA A 111 -9.14 -9.69 -3.20
CA ALA A 111 -9.71 -9.20 -1.94
C ALA A 111 -9.74 -7.67 -1.89
N THR A 112 -8.62 -7.03 -2.24
CA THR A 112 -8.52 -5.55 -2.30
C THR A 112 -9.51 -4.96 -3.30
N THR A 113 -9.68 -5.60 -4.46
CA THR A 113 -10.60 -5.14 -5.52
C THR A 113 -12.05 -5.26 -5.09
N ILE A 114 -12.45 -6.42 -4.55
CA ILE A 114 -13.85 -6.67 -4.15
C ILE A 114 -14.27 -5.68 -3.06
N ILE A 115 -13.42 -5.51 -2.03
CA ILE A 115 -13.73 -4.57 -0.94
C ILE A 115 -13.69 -3.12 -1.42
N GLY A 116 -12.68 -2.71 -2.20
CA GLY A 116 -12.57 -1.33 -2.69
C GLY A 116 -13.72 -0.94 -3.62
N VAL A 117 -14.01 -1.76 -4.63
CA VAL A 117 -15.12 -1.51 -5.56
C VAL A 117 -16.45 -1.60 -4.83
N GLY A 118 -16.65 -2.60 -3.97
CA GLY A 118 -17.86 -2.74 -3.16
C GLY A 118 -18.12 -1.53 -2.28
N ALA A 119 -17.11 -1.06 -1.54
CA ALA A 119 -17.22 0.16 -0.73
C ALA A 119 -17.57 1.38 -1.60
N THR A 120 -16.92 1.53 -2.76
CA THR A 120 -17.21 2.62 -3.69
C THR A 120 -18.66 2.61 -4.15
N LEU A 121 -19.23 1.44 -4.45
CA LEU A 121 -20.65 1.33 -4.82
C LEU A 121 -21.56 1.77 -3.68
N VAL A 122 -21.27 1.40 -2.43
CA VAL A 122 -22.04 1.86 -1.26
C VAL A 122 -21.96 3.38 -1.10
N HIS A 123 -20.77 3.96 -1.24
CA HIS A 123 -20.59 5.41 -1.21
C HIS A 123 -21.35 6.13 -2.34
N LEU A 124 -21.31 5.60 -3.57
CA LEU A 124 -22.04 6.17 -4.71
C LEU A 124 -23.56 6.08 -4.53
N GLN A 125 -24.06 4.99 -3.96
CA GLN A 125 -25.48 4.86 -3.61
C GLN A 125 -25.90 5.91 -2.59
N ASP A 126 -25.09 6.12 -1.55
CA ASP A 126 -25.34 7.14 -0.54
C ASP A 126 -25.28 8.57 -1.10
N ILE A 127 -24.32 8.85 -1.99
CA ILE A 127 -24.25 10.12 -2.73
C ILE A 127 -25.53 10.34 -3.54
N ALA A 128 -25.99 9.31 -4.27
CA ALA A 128 -27.17 9.42 -5.11
C ALA A 128 -28.46 9.59 -4.31
N ALA A 129 -28.60 8.88 -3.18
CA ALA A 129 -29.79 8.90 -2.36
C ALA A 129 -29.90 10.13 -1.45
N HIS A 130 -28.77 10.59 -0.89
CA HIS A 130 -28.75 11.58 0.19
C HIS A 130 -27.94 12.84 -0.14
N GLY A 131 -27.26 12.89 -1.29
CA GLY A 131 -26.38 14.01 -1.64
C GLY A 131 -25.20 14.18 -0.67
N ASN A 132 -24.82 13.12 0.04
CA ASN A 132 -23.74 13.16 1.02
C ASN A 132 -22.37 13.29 0.33
N LEU A 133 -21.89 14.52 0.19
CA LEU A 133 -20.58 14.81 -0.41
C LEU A 133 -19.45 14.92 0.62
N SER A 134 -19.62 14.31 1.79
CA SER A 134 -18.57 14.31 2.80
C SER A 134 -17.26 13.74 2.24
N PRO A 135 -16.09 14.24 2.68
CA PRO A 135 -14.79 13.86 2.13
C PRO A 135 -14.53 12.34 2.14
N GLY A 136 -14.92 11.65 3.21
CA GLY A 136 -14.78 10.20 3.32
C GLY A 136 -15.76 9.43 2.44
N ASN A 137 -16.87 10.05 2.03
CA ASN A 137 -17.82 9.47 1.09
C ASN A 137 -17.41 9.69 -0.38
N THR A 138 -16.50 10.63 -0.64
CA THR A 138 -16.18 11.08 -2.00
C THR A 138 -14.72 10.82 -2.36
N ILE A 139 -13.78 11.47 -1.66
CA ILE A 139 -12.34 11.44 -1.97
C ILE A 139 -11.76 10.04 -1.77
N GLN A 140 -12.19 9.32 -0.72
CA GLN A 140 -11.71 7.96 -0.43
C GLN A 140 -11.91 6.99 -1.60
N ASN A 141 -12.93 7.20 -2.43
CA ASN A 141 -13.22 6.35 -3.58
C ASN A 141 -12.12 6.41 -4.66
N ILE A 142 -11.28 7.45 -4.67
CA ILE A 142 -10.14 7.54 -5.57
C ILE A 142 -9.19 6.36 -5.33
N SER A 143 -8.75 6.13 -4.09
CA SER A 143 -7.88 4.98 -3.75
C SER A 143 -8.60 3.65 -3.96
N ASN A 144 -9.88 3.58 -3.57
CA ASN A 144 -10.68 2.36 -3.70
C ASN A 144 -10.75 1.82 -5.14
N LEU A 145 -10.59 2.69 -6.14
CA LEU A 145 -10.58 2.32 -7.56
C LEU A 145 -9.18 2.34 -8.19
N LEU A 146 -8.37 3.35 -7.87
CA LEU A 146 -7.03 3.52 -8.44
C LEU A 146 -6.12 2.35 -8.11
N ASP A 147 -6.06 1.95 -6.83
CA ASP A 147 -5.13 0.91 -6.39
C ASP A 147 -5.46 -0.45 -7.02
N PRO A 148 -6.72 -0.92 -7.07
CA PRO A 148 -7.09 -2.11 -7.83
C PRO A 148 -6.76 -2.03 -9.32
N VAL A 149 -7.05 -0.91 -9.98
CA VAL A 149 -6.75 -0.74 -11.42
C VAL A 149 -5.25 -0.89 -11.69
N LEU A 150 -4.42 -0.26 -10.86
CA LEU A 150 -2.96 -0.34 -10.98
C LEU A 150 -2.47 -1.78 -10.71
N LEU A 151 -2.93 -2.40 -9.62
CA LEU A 151 -2.52 -3.75 -9.24
C LEU A 151 -2.91 -4.79 -10.29
N ILE A 152 -4.14 -4.72 -10.82
CA ILE A 152 -4.64 -5.60 -11.88
C ILE A 152 -3.85 -5.35 -13.16
N GLY A 153 -3.71 -4.09 -13.59
CA GLY A 153 -3.02 -3.73 -14.82
C GLY A 153 -1.56 -4.18 -14.83
N LEU A 154 -0.83 -3.92 -13.74
CA LEU A 154 0.57 -4.33 -13.58
C LEU A 154 0.72 -5.84 -13.49
N SER A 155 -0.15 -6.53 -12.74
CA SER A 155 -0.11 -8.00 -12.62
C SER A 155 -0.43 -8.68 -13.94
N TRP A 156 -1.42 -8.16 -14.67
CA TRP A 156 -1.74 -8.62 -16.02
C TRP A 156 -0.58 -8.39 -16.98
N TRP A 157 0.05 -7.22 -16.94
CA TRP A 157 1.20 -6.92 -17.79
C TRP A 157 2.39 -7.83 -17.48
N ALA A 158 2.69 -8.07 -16.21
CA ALA A 158 3.72 -9.03 -15.79
C ALA A 158 3.42 -10.43 -16.34
N ALA A 159 2.17 -10.89 -16.26
CA ALA A 159 1.76 -12.19 -16.79
C ALA A 159 1.92 -12.28 -18.32
N ARG A 160 1.70 -11.18 -19.05
CA ARG A 160 1.87 -11.11 -20.51
C ARG A 160 3.32 -11.15 -20.97
N LEU A 161 4.26 -10.65 -20.16
CA LEU A 161 5.68 -10.73 -20.47
C LEU A 161 6.19 -12.17 -20.46
N ALA A 162 5.60 -13.04 -19.63
CA ALA A 162 6.00 -14.44 -19.48
C ALA A 162 7.52 -14.62 -19.33
N ASP A 163 8.16 -13.67 -18.64
CA ASP A 163 9.62 -13.57 -18.59
C ASP A 163 10.19 -14.73 -17.75
N PRO A 164 11.04 -15.60 -18.32
CA PRO A 164 11.63 -16.72 -17.59
C PRO A 164 12.57 -16.25 -16.46
N ASP A 165 13.06 -14.99 -16.46
CA ASP A 165 13.90 -14.45 -15.38
C ASP A 165 13.21 -14.60 -14.01
N VAL A 166 11.88 -14.46 -13.96
CA VAL A 166 11.09 -14.56 -12.71
C VAL A 166 11.27 -15.92 -12.02
N ALA A 167 11.53 -16.99 -12.77
CA ALA A 167 11.74 -18.32 -12.24
C ALA A 167 13.20 -18.59 -11.80
N THR A 168 14.14 -17.65 -12.06
CA THR A 168 15.56 -17.85 -11.78
C THR A 168 15.90 -17.60 -10.31
N ALA A 169 17.00 -18.20 -9.84
CA ALA A 169 17.55 -17.91 -8.51
C ALA A 169 18.07 -16.47 -8.41
N THR A 170 18.56 -15.90 -9.52
CA THR A 170 19.03 -14.51 -9.61
C THR A 170 17.91 -13.53 -9.33
N PHE A 171 16.75 -13.71 -9.96
CA PHE A 171 15.59 -12.87 -9.71
C PHE A 171 15.10 -13.00 -8.26
N ARG A 172 14.99 -14.23 -7.73
CA ARG A 172 14.60 -14.44 -6.33
C ARG A 172 15.56 -13.74 -5.35
N ARG A 173 16.86 -13.82 -5.59
CA ARG A 173 17.87 -13.15 -4.76
C ARG A 173 17.74 -11.63 -4.85
N TRP A 174 17.63 -11.10 -6.06
CA TRP A 174 17.41 -9.67 -6.29
C TRP A 174 16.13 -9.20 -5.60
N HIS A 175 15.01 -9.90 -5.78
CA HIS A 175 13.72 -9.61 -5.15
C HIS A 175 13.82 -9.54 -3.62
N ALA A 176 14.44 -10.56 -3.00
CA ALA A 176 14.65 -10.60 -1.55
C ALA A 176 15.45 -9.40 -1.03
N GLN A 177 16.43 -8.91 -1.79
CA GLN A 177 17.20 -7.71 -1.44
C GLN A 177 16.34 -6.43 -1.45
N GLN A 178 15.25 -6.39 -2.22
CA GLN A 178 14.38 -5.21 -2.29
C GLN A 178 13.33 -5.17 -1.17
N GLN A 179 12.89 -6.33 -0.67
CA GLN A 179 11.81 -6.43 0.32
C GLN A 179 11.95 -5.49 1.53
N PRO A 180 13.15 -5.31 2.15
CA PRO A 180 13.30 -4.40 3.28
C PRO A 180 12.98 -2.94 2.96
N ILE A 181 13.23 -2.49 1.72
CA ILE A 181 12.95 -1.12 1.30
C ILE A 181 11.44 -0.87 1.34
N MET A 182 10.65 -1.74 0.70
CA MET A 182 9.19 -1.59 0.65
C MET A 182 8.54 -1.83 2.01
N GLY A 183 9.01 -2.83 2.75
CA GLY A 183 8.49 -3.12 4.09
C GLY A 183 8.72 -1.95 5.05
N MET A 184 9.92 -1.38 5.07
CA MET A 184 10.22 -0.24 5.94
C MET A 184 9.60 1.06 5.43
N ALA A 185 9.47 1.27 4.12
CA ALA A 185 8.71 2.39 3.58
C ALA A 185 7.23 2.33 4.01
N ALA A 186 6.59 1.16 3.95
CA ALA A 186 5.23 0.96 4.42
C ALA A 186 5.06 1.21 5.92
N ALA A 187 5.98 0.69 6.75
CA ALA A 187 5.99 0.97 8.18
C ALA A 187 6.18 2.48 8.45
N GLY A 188 7.10 3.11 7.73
CA GLY A 188 7.38 4.55 7.82
C GLY A 188 6.17 5.41 7.44
N VAL A 189 5.48 5.08 6.35
CA VAL A 189 4.23 5.76 5.94
C VAL A 189 3.16 5.62 7.03
N GLY A 190 2.91 4.39 7.52
CA GLY A 190 1.88 4.16 8.54
C GLY A 190 2.16 4.87 9.86
N ILE A 191 3.39 4.75 10.38
CA ILE A 191 3.81 5.43 11.62
C ILE A 191 3.81 6.95 11.43
N GLY A 192 4.36 7.43 10.32
CA GLY A 192 4.41 8.84 9.98
C GLY A 192 3.02 9.46 9.85
N PHE A 193 2.08 8.74 9.25
CA PHE A 193 0.68 9.15 9.19
C PHE A 193 0.06 9.26 10.58
N GLY A 194 0.26 8.26 11.44
CA GLY A 194 -0.27 8.27 12.81
C GLY A 194 0.32 9.41 13.66
N VAL A 195 1.64 9.61 13.63
CA VAL A 195 2.32 10.71 14.32
C VAL A 195 1.88 12.05 13.76
N GLY A 196 1.83 12.19 12.43
CA GLY A 196 1.37 13.41 11.77
C GLY A 196 -0.07 13.76 12.14
N PHE A 197 -0.95 12.76 12.23
CA PHE A 197 -2.32 12.93 12.70
C PHE A 197 -2.36 13.44 14.15
N ALA A 198 -1.60 12.81 15.06
CA ALA A 198 -1.56 13.17 16.47
C ALA A 198 -0.95 14.56 16.75
N THR A 199 -0.07 15.04 15.87
CA THR A 199 0.66 16.30 16.04
C THR A 199 0.11 17.45 15.20
N GLY A 200 -0.91 17.22 14.37
CA GLY A 200 -1.46 18.23 13.45
C GLY A 200 -0.56 18.53 12.24
N ALA A 201 0.41 17.67 11.94
CA ALA A 201 1.34 17.81 10.82
C ALA A 201 1.22 16.62 9.85
N LEU A 202 0.00 16.29 9.43
CA LEU A 202 -0.32 15.02 8.77
C LEU A 202 0.49 14.76 7.50
N PHE A 203 0.55 15.74 6.60
CA PHE A 203 1.33 15.63 5.36
C PHE A 203 2.81 15.38 5.67
N TRP A 204 3.41 16.23 6.51
CA TRP A 204 4.83 16.16 6.83
C TRP A 204 5.20 14.90 7.61
N GLY A 205 4.39 14.48 8.58
CA GLY A 205 4.58 13.23 9.29
C GLY A 205 4.61 12.03 8.35
N THR A 206 3.64 11.96 7.43
CA THR A 206 3.56 10.89 6.42
C THR A 206 4.77 10.90 5.49
N PHE A 207 5.14 12.08 4.96
CA PHE A 207 6.24 12.23 4.01
C PHE A 207 7.59 11.91 4.66
N LEU A 208 7.89 12.47 5.82
CA LEU A 208 9.15 12.22 6.54
C LEU A 208 9.23 10.78 7.03
N GLY A 209 8.11 10.20 7.47
CA GLY A 209 8.04 8.79 7.84
C GLY A 209 8.40 7.87 6.67
N ALA A 210 7.89 8.16 5.47
CA ALA A 210 8.25 7.42 4.26
C ALA A 210 9.75 7.50 3.94
N LEU A 211 10.35 8.71 4.01
CA LEU A 211 11.78 8.90 3.77
C LEU A 211 12.63 8.14 4.78
N ALA A 212 12.28 8.22 6.07
CA ALA A 212 12.96 7.47 7.12
C ALA A 212 12.86 5.95 6.89
N GLY A 213 11.66 5.46 6.53
CA GLY A 213 11.42 4.07 6.19
C GLY A 213 12.27 3.58 5.02
N VAL A 214 12.31 4.32 3.91
CA VAL A 214 13.17 4.02 2.76
C VAL A 214 14.64 4.01 3.16
N GLY A 215 15.09 4.98 3.95
CA GLY A 215 16.46 5.06 4.46
C GLY A 215 16.86 3.82 5.27
N VAL A 216 16.03 3.40 6.23
CA VAL A 216 16.26 2.18 7.03
C VAL A 216 16.27 0.94 6.12
N GLY A 217 15.32 0.83 5.20
CA GLY A 217 15.24 -0.29 4.28
C GLY A 217 16.46 -0.41 3.35
N LEU A 218 17.04 0.72 2.91
CA LEU A 218 18.29 0.75 2.15
C LEU A 218 19.48 0.25 2.97
N LEU A 219 19.58 0.63 4.25
CA LEU A 219 20.62 0.15 5.15
C LEU A 219 20.51 -1.38 5.35
N MET A 220 19.29 -1.88 5.53
CA MET A 220 19.03 -3.32 5.64
C MET A 220 19.39 -4.08 4.36
N ARG A 221 19.01 -3.55 3.18
CA ARG A 221 19.41 -4.12 1.89
C ARG A 221 20.94 -4.23 1.80
N GLN A 222 21.68 -3.19 2.18
CA GLN A 222 23.14 -3.22 2.15
C GLN A 222 23.72 -4.31 3.05
N GLN A 223 23.16 -4.52 4.25
CA GLN A 223 23.59 -5.60 5.15
C GLN A 223 23.35 -6.98 4.54
N ILE A 224 22.17 -7.21 3.96
CA ILE A 224 21.83 -8.48 3.28
C ILE A 224 22.80 -8.76 2.13
N VAL A 225 23.08 -7.76 1.29
CA VAL A 225 24.02 -7.89 0.17
C VAL A 225 25.43 -8.23 0.67
N ARG A 226 25.90 -7.59 1.73
CA ARG A 226 27.22 -7.88 2.33
C ARG A 226 27.30 -9.33 2.85
N GLN A 227 26.28 -9.79 3.57
CA GLN A 227 26.22 -11.16 4.08
C GLN A 227 26.21 -12.19 2.94
N GLN A 228 25.45 -11.95 1.89
CA GLN A 228 25.40 -12.83 0.72
C GLN A 228 26.74 -12.91 -0.02
N ASN A 229 27.48 -11.80 -0.08
CA ASN A 229 28.81 -11.78 -0.70
C ASN A 229 29.86 -12.52 0.15
N GLN A 230 29.77 -12.44 1.49
CA GLN A 230 30.67 -13.18 2.39
C GLN A 230 30.49 -14.69 2.23
N LEU A 231 29.24 -15.17 2.25
CA LEU A 231 28.91 -16.58 2.06
C LEU A 231 29.27 -17.15 0.68
N ALA A 232 29.57 -16.29 -0.31
CA ALA A 232 30.01 -16.72 -1.64
C ALA A 232 31.54 -16.84 -1.76
N LEU A 233 32.28 -16.35 -0.77
CA LEU A 233 33.74 -16.40 -0.70
C LEU A 233 34.26 -17.55 0.19
N ASP A 234 33.40 -18.08 1.06
CA ASP A 234 33.64 -19.25 1.92
C ASP A 234 33.21 -20.55 1.21
#